data_AF-A0A937QMB0-F1
#
_entry.id   AF-A0A937QMB0-F1
#
_cell.length_a   1.000
_cell.length_b   1.000
_cell.length_c   1.000
_cell.angle_alpha   90.00
_cell.angle_beta   90.00
_cell.angle_gamma   90.00
#
_symmetry.space_group_name_H-M   'P 1'
#
loop_
_entity.id
_entity.type
_entity.pdbx_description
1 polymer ?
#
loop_
_entity_poly.entity_id
_entity_poly.type
_entity_poly.pdbx_seq_one_letter_code
_entity_poly.pdbx_strand_id
1 'polypeptide(L)' 'MYIFVTGTALPKSFLIGYNDTHSVENVVVENLQFNGRRILNAEAGNFTIEKARNVRFVESRNYSAPD' A
#
# COMPACT_ATOMS: atom_id res chain seq x y z
N MET A 1 21.40 6.38 20.93
CA MET A 1 20.81 7.55 20.26
C MET A 1 19.50 7.09 19.61
N TYR A 2 18.36 7.57 20.09
CA TYR A 2 17.07 7.28 19.49
C TYR A 2 16.69 8.47 18.60
N ILE A 3 16.48 8.22 17.31
CA ILE A 3 15.92 9.22 16.40
C ILE A 3 14.40 9.11 16.53
N PHE A 4 13.76 10.12 17.11
CA PHE A 4 12.30 10.25 17.13
C PHE A 4 11.86 10.99 15.87
N VAL A 5 11.21 10.29 14.95
CA VAL A 5 10.53 10.92 13.81
C VAL A 5 9.26 11.56 14.35
N THR A 6 9.22 12.90 14.40
CA THR A 6 8.08 13.70 14.89
C THR A 6 7.01 13.94 13.82
N GLY A 7 7.22 13.44 12.61
CA GLY A 7 6.24 13.52 11.53
C GLY A 7 4.98 12.74 11.89
N THR A 8 3.88 13.45 12.14
CA THR A 8 2.59 12.88 12.54
C THR A 8 1.86 12.20 11.37
N ALA A 9 2.24 12.49 10.12
CA ALA A 9 1.63 11.95 8.92
C ALA A 9 2.63 11.11 8.13
N LEU A 10 2.18 9.94 7.66
CA LEU A 10 2.93 9.14 6.69
C LEU A 10 3.18 9.95 5.40
N PRO A 11 4.32 9.75 4.72
CA PRO A 11 4.54 10.38 3.43
C PRO A 11 3.45 9.97 2.43
N LYS A 12 3.12 10.88 1.52
CA LYS A 12 2.13 10.62 0.47
C LYS A 12 2.68 9.56 -0.50
N SER A 13 1.93 8.50 -0.71
CA SER A 13 2.23 7.46 -1.70
C SER A 13 1.29 7.60 -2.90
N PHE A 14 1.74 7.24 -4.11
CA PHE A 14 0.94 7.41 -5.33
C PHE A 14 0.89 6.11 -6.13
N LEU A 15 -0.32 5.73 -6.53
CA LEU A 15 -0.57 4.66 -7.50
C LEU A 15 -1.46 5.24 -8.59
N ILE A 16 -0.84 5.69 -9.68
CA ILE A 16 -1.51 6.49 -10.72
C ILE A 16 -1.37 5.79 -12.07
N GLY A 17 -2.49 5.47 -12.71
CA GLY A 17 -2.54 5.05 -14.10
C GLY A 17 -2.52 6.24 -15.07
N TYR A 18 -2.27 5.98 -16.36
CA TYR A 18 -2.10 7.05 -17.34
C TYR A 18 -3.42 7.74 -17.72
N ASN A 19 -4.45 6.95 -18.05
CA ASN A 19 -5.81 7.44 -18.31
C ASN A 19 -6.83 6.31 -18.10
N ASP A 20 -8.12 6.56 -18.36
CA ASP A 20 -9.18 5.57 -18.10
C ASP A 20 -9.09 4.32 -18.99
N THR A 21 -8.48 4.44 -20.18
CA THR A 21 -8.18 3.34 -21.11
C THR A 21 -6.89 2.60 -20.76
N HIS A 22 -5.90 3.33 -20.24
CA HIS A 22 -4.57 2.84 -19.84
C HIS A 22 -4.43 2.92 -18.32
N SER A 23 -5.35 2.27 -17.63
CA SER A 23 -5.39 2.24 -16.17
C SER A 23 -4.47 1.17 -15.61
N VAL A 24 -4.02 1.37 -14.37
CA VAL A 24 -3.37 0.31 -13.58
C VAL A 24 -4.46 -0.57 -12.97
N GLU A 25 -4.42 -1.88 -13.21
CA GLU A 25 -5.49 -2.78 -12.75
C GLU A 25 -4.95 -3.97 -11.97
N ASN A 26 -5.77 -4.47 -11.03
CA ASN A 26 -5.56 -5.73 -10.31
C ASN A 26 -4.27 -5.77 -9.46
N VAL A 27 -3.91 -4.63 -8.86
CA VAL A 27 -2.76 -4.53 -7.95
C VAL A 27 -3.09 -5.12 -6.59
N VAL A 28 -2.19 -5.96 -6.08
CA VAL A 28 -2.23 -6.45 -4.71
C VAL A 28 -0.98 -5.94 -3.98
N VAL A 29 -1.20 -5.21 -2.88
CA VAL A 29 -0.15 -4.75 -1.98
C VAL A 29 -0.16 -5.67 -0.76
N GLU A 30 0.83 -6.54 -0.66
CA GLU A 30 0.90 -7.56 0.39
C GLU A 30 1.83 -7.13 1.52
N ASN A 31 1.40 -7.35 2.77
CA ASN A 31 2.22 -7.18 3.97
C ASN A 31 2.88 -5.80 4.11
N LEU A 32 2.20 -4.74 3.65
CA LEU A 32 2.70 -3.38 3.82
C LEU A 32 2.67 -2.98 5.29
N GLN A 33 3.79 -2.39 5.75
CA GLN A 33 3.95 -1.93 7.12
C GLN A 33 4.67 -0.59 7.15
N PHE A 34 4.21 0.29 8.03
CA PHE A 34 4.94 1.51 8.40
C PHE A 34 5.14 1.53 9.90
N ASN A 35 6.38 1.67 10.35
CA ASN A 35 6.74 1.68 11.77
C ASN A 35 6.17 0.49 12.56
N GLY A 36 6.19 -0.71 11.96
CA GLY A 36 5.64 -1.94 12.54
C GLY A 36 4.10 -2.02 12.55
N ARG A 37 3.40 -0.98 12.09
CA ARG A 37 1.94 -1.00 11.95
C ARG A 37 1.56 -1.46 10.54
N ARG A 38 0.69 -2.46 10.47
CA ARG A 38 0.17 -3.00 9.20
C ARG A 38 -0.75 -1.99 8.52
N ILE A 39 -0.63 -1.90 7.20
CA ILE A 39 -1.42 -1.02 6.34
C ILE A 39 -2.34 -1.88 5.47
N LEU A 40 -3.64 -1.77 5.71
CA LEU A 40 -4.67 -2.62 5.08
C LEU A 40 -5.58 -1.86 4.12
N ASN A 41 -5.32 -0.57 3.89
CA ASN A 41 -6.03 0.22 2.90
C ASN A 41 -5.22 1.47 2.51
N ALA A 42 -5.67 2.14 1.46
CA ALA A 42 -5.04 3.33 0.91
C ALA A 42 -4.97 4.48 1.91
N GLU A 43 -6.04 4.73 2.66
CA GLU A 43 -6.13 5.81 3.65
C GLU A 43 -5.08 5.65 4.76
N ALA A 44 -5.00 4.46 5.35
CA ALA A 44 -4.05 4.13 6.41
C ALA A 44 -2.59 4.27 5.97
N GLY A 45 -2.31 4.09 4.67
CA GLY A 45 -0.98 4.25 4.08
C GLY A 45 -0.73 5.63 3.44
N ASN A 46 -1.68 6.55 3.53
CA ASN A 46 -1.67 7.85 2.86
C ASN A 46 -1.43 7.76 1.33
N PHE A 47 -2.11 6.82 0.67
CA PHE A 47 -2.08 6.66 -0.78
C PHE A 47 -3.06 7.61 -1.47
N THR A 48 -2.61 8.21 -2.57
CA THR A 48 -3.46 8.69 -3.65
C THR A 48 -3.55 7.60 -4.71
N ILE A 49 -4.77 7.18 -5.04
CA ILE A 49 -5.04 6.19 -6.08
C ILE A 49 -5.87 6.86 -7.16
N GLU A 50 -5.32 6.95 -8.37
CA GLU A 50 -5.98 7.58 -9.51
C GLU A 50 -5.82 6.71 -10.75
N LYS A 51 -6.87 6.67 -11.60
CA LYS A 51 -6.86 5.89 -12.86
C LYS A 51 -6.39 4.44 -12.63
N ALA A 52 -6.79 3.87 -11.49
CA ALA A 52 -6.47 2.51 -11.10
C ALA A 52 -7.70 1.78 -10.58
N ARG A 53 -7.78 0.47 -10.86
CA ARG A 53 -8.93 -0.38 -10.52
C ARG A 53 -8.47 -1.66 -9.81
N ASN A 54 -9.34 -2.18 -8.94
CA ASN A 54 -9.12 -3.44 -8.21
C ASN A 54 -7.83 -3.48 -7.38
N VAL A 55 -7.46 -2.35 -6.78
CA VAL A 55 -6.32 -2.24 -5.87
C VAL A 55 -6.71 -2.79 -4.50
N ARG A 56 -5.96 -3.76 -4.00
CA ARG A 56 -6.23 -4.42 -2.71
C ARG A 56 -4.99 -4.40 -1.85
N PHE A 57 -5.16 -4.08 -0.58
CA PHE A 57 -4.13 -4.20 0.45
C PHE A 57 -4.48 -5.42 1.30
N VAL A 58 -3.56 -6.36 1.40
CA VAL A 58 -3.82 -7.62 2.08
C VAL A 58 -2.67 -7.95 3.03
N GLU A 59 -2.99 -8.76 4.03
CA GLU A 59 -1.96 -9.43 4.83
C GLU A 59 -1.13 -10.33 3.91
N SER A 60 0.13 -10.64 4.26
CA SER A 60 0.87 -11.64 3.47
C SER A 60 0.02 -12.89 3.36
N ARG A 61 -0.14 -13.44 2.16
CA ARG A 61 -0.51 -14.85 2.05
C ARG A 61 0.48 -15.64 2.91
N ASN A 62 -0.03 -16.42 3.85
CA ASN A 62 0.76 -17.45 4.50
C ASN A 62 1.29 -18.35 3.37
N TYR A 63 2.56 -18.17 3.00
CA TYR A 63 3.24 -19.12 2.14
C TYR A 63 3.49 -20.36 3.00
N SER A 64 2.54 -21.30 2.96
CA SER A 64 2.84 -22.68 3.32
C SER A 64 3.66 -23.22 2.15
N ALA A 65 4.94 -23.50 2.38
CA ALA A 65 5.70 -24.31 1.43
C ALA A 65 4.91 -25.61 1.21
N PRO A 66 4.78 -26.10 -0.04
CA PRO A 66 4.31 -27.45 -0.25
C PRO A 66 5.26 -28.42 0.47
N ASP A 67 4.69 -29.36 1.22
CA ASP A 67 5.42 -30.46 1.87
C ASP A 67 6.26 -31.27 0.87
#